data_AF-A0A134AFY5-F1
#
_entry.id   AF-A0A134AFY5-F1
#
_cell.length_a   1.000
_cell.length_b   1.000
_cell.length_c   1.000
_cell.angle_alpha   90.00
_cell.angle_beta   90.00
_cell.angle_gamma   90.00
#
_symmetry.space_group_name_H-M   'P 1'
#
loop_
_entity.id
_entity.type
_entity.pdbx_description
1 polymer ?
#
loop_
_entity_poly.entity_id
_entity_poly.type
_entity_poly.pdbx_seq_one_letter_code
_entity_poly.pdbx_strand_id
1 'polypeptide(L)'
;MYKTVYREGQISLIEKKSEFIGRVAFVKTKEGAEAYIQNIRDSGKDATHHCTAYIINEDQSIQKYDDDGEPQKTAGPPILDVLKRNGLTNVVCVVTRYFGGTLLGAGGLIRAYSSAASAALDDAVVVEMHKALDITFTYDYTEHGSIENYMMQNGYPIIDTVYTDRVQVTTTVYESGYEAFKAYLLDVTSGTVTIEKVDGTERAVLDGKLLYEGKSYNQKQYKGEE
;
A
#
# COMPACT_ATOMS: atom_id res chain seq x y z
N MET A 1 -10.10 -2.60 5.55
CA MET A 1 -9.56 -2.17 4.24
C MET A 1 -9.13 -0.73 4.39
N TYR A 2 -7.93 -0.40 3.94
CA TYR A 2 -7.42 0.97 3.92
C TYR A 2 -6.60 1.21 2.66
N LYS A 3 -6.43 2.48 2.27
CA LYS A 3 -5.57 2.84 1.14
C LYS A 3 -4.20 3.29 1.63
N THR A 4 -3.15 2.87 0.94
CA THR A 4 -1.79 3.26 1.25
C THR A 4 -0.90 3.23 0.02
N VAL A 5 0.34 3.68 0.17
CA VAL A 5 1.37 3.61 -0.87
C VAL A 5 2.00 2.21 -0.84
N TYR A 6 2.15 1.58 -2.00
CA TYR A 6 2.82 0.29 -2.18
C TYR A 6 4.22 0.45 -2.75
N ARG A 7 4.35 1.23 -3.83
CA ARG A 7 5.63 1.71 -4.35
C ARG A 7 5.74 3.19 -4.07
N GLU A 8 6.86 3.62 -3.51
CA GLU A 8 7.15 5.04 -3.31
C GLU A 8 7.04 5.84 -4.62
N GLY A 9 6.58 7.07 -4.50
CA GLY A 9 6.53 8.03 -5.61
C GLY A 9 7.48 9.19 -5.35
N GLN A 10 8.15 9.64 -6.40
CA GLN A 10 9.05 10.79 -6.36
C GLN A 10 8.95 11.61 -7.65
N ILE A 11 8.70 12.91 -7.52
CA ILE A 11 8.68 13.80 -8.67
C ILE A 11 9.17 15.21 -8.32
N SER A 12 9.78 15.87 -9.30
CA SER A 12 10.22 17.27 -9.19
C SER A 12 9.33 18.18 -10.03
N LEU A 13 8.92 19.31 -9.44
CA LEU A 13 8.16 20.37 -10.10
C LEU A 13 8.89 21.70 -9.96
N ILE A 14 8.88 22.52 -11.02
CA ILE A 14 9.44 23.88 -11.00
C ILE A 14 8.31 24.90 -10.99
N GLU A 15 8.28 25.77 -9.98
CA GLU A 15 7.33 26.89 -9.88
C GLU A 15 8.12 28.17 -9.55
N LYS A 16 8.02 29.18 -10.43
CA LYS A 16 8.76 30.46 -10.30
C LYS A 16 10.25 30.26 -9.95
N LYS A 17 10.91 29.37 -10.70
CA LYS A 17 12.32 28.96 -10.53
C LYS A 17 12.63 28.21 -9.23
N SER A 18 11.69 28.10 -8.29
CA SER A 18 11.85 27.25 -7.12
C SER A 18 11.53 25.80 -7.52
N GLU A 19 12.35 24.87 -7.06
CA GLU A 19 12.13 23.44 -7.26
C GLU A 19 11.44 22.84 -6.05
N PHE A 20 10.46 21.99 -6.29
CA PHE A 20 9.70 21.25 -5.29
C PHE A 20 9.77 19.76 -5.63
N ILE A 21 10.50 19.00 -4.82
CA ILE A 21 10.64 17.55 -4.96
C ILE A 21 9.69 16.89 -3.97
N GLY A 22 8.57 16.38 -4.46
CA GLY A 22 7.63 15.60 -3.68
C GLY A 22 8.09 14.14 -3.60
N ARG A 23 8.08 13.59 -2.39
CA ARG A 23 8.32 12.17 -2.11
C ARG A 23 7.19 11.63 -1.24
N VAL A 24 6.71 10.43 -1.54
CA VAL A 24 5.68 9.77 -0.74
C VAL A 24 5.99 8.28 -0.60
N ALA A 25 5.84 7.77 0.62
CA ALA A 25 6.20 6.38 0.93
C ALA A 25 5.27 5.77 1.98
N PHE A 26 5.23 4.44 1.99
CA PHE A 26 4.60 3.64 3.04
C PHE A 26 5.38 3.74 4.35
N VAL A 27 4.67 3.99 5.45
CA VAL A 27 5.23 3.89 6.80
C VAL A 27 4.17 3.38 7.77
N LYS A 28 4.50 2.36 8.55
CA LYS A 28 3.54 1.73 9.48
C LYS A 28 3.49 2.39 10.86
N THR A 29 4.53 3.12 11.23
CA THR A 29 4.67 3.71 12.58
C THR A 29 5.13 5.15 12.50
N LYS A 30 4.91 5.88 13.60
CA LYS A 30 5.44 7.23 13.77
C LYS A 30 6.96 7.25 13.64
N GLU A 31 7.63 6.29 14.27
CA GLU A 31 9.09 6.17 14.25
C GLU A 31 9.60 5.92 12.83
N GLY A 32 8.90 5.11 12.04
CA GLY A 32 9.19 4.90 10.62
C GLY A 32 9.01 6.17 9.78
N ALA A 33 7.96 6.95 10.04
CA ALA A 33 7.74 8.24 9.39
C ALA A 33 8.88 9.23 9.69
N GLU A 34 9.24 9.39 10.96
CA GLU A 34 10.33 10.28 11.38
C GLU A 34 11.69 9.82 10.84
N ALA A 35 11.95 8.51 10.79
CA ALA A 35 13.16 7.95 10.19
C ALA A 35 13.24 8.23 8.68
N TYR A 36 12.12 8.08 7.96
CA TYR A 36 12.06 8.42 6.53
C TYR A 36 12.32 9.91 6.29
N ILE A 37 11.67 10.78 7.08
CA ILE A 37 11.89 12.24 7.02
C ILE A 37 13.36 12.59 7.24
N GLN A 38 13.98 11.98 8.26
CA GLN A 38 15.37 12.22 8.59
C GLN A 38 16.31 11.78 7.46
N ASN A 39 16.05 10.63 6.83
CA ASN A 39 16.80 10.16 5.67
C ASN A 39 16.76 11.17 4.50
N ILE A 40 15.59 11.75 4.23
CA ILE A 40 15.44 12.77 3.19
C ILE A 40 16.17 14.06 3.56
N ARG A 41 16.10 14.50 4.82
CA ARG A 41 16.86 15.66 5.31
C ARG A 41 18.37 15.45 5.19
N ASP A 42 18.85 14.25 5.51
CA ASP A 42 20.27 13.93 5.46
C ASP A 42 20.84 13.85 4.03
N SER A 43 20.01 13.44 3.06
CA SER A 43 20.39 13.41 1.65
C SER A 43 20.25 14.76 0.94
N GLY A 44 19.41 15.67 1.47
CA GLY A 44 19.14 16.99 0.89
C GLY A 44 19.51 18.17 1.79
N LYS A 45 20.65 18.12 2.49
CA LYS A 45 21.06 19.12 3.51
C LYS A 45 21.18 20.56 2.99
N ASP A 46 21.29 20.74 1.68
CA ASP A 46 21.39 22.03 1.00
C ASP A 46 20.02 22.61 0.60
N ALA A 47 18.94 21.86 0.83
CA ALA A 47 17.58 22.34 0.58
C ALA A 47 17.20 23.50 1.50
N THR A 48 16.28 24.33 1.02
CA THR A 48 15.76 25.46 1.80
C THR A 48 14.81 24.98 2.89
N HIS A 49 13.91 24.05 2.53
CA HIS A 49 12.90 23.48 3.43
C HIS A 49 12.59 22.02 3.07
N HIS A 50 12.28 21.19 4.05
CA HIS A 50 11.70 19.85 3.95
C HIS A 50 10.38 19.82 4.69
N CYS A 51 9.32 20.32 4.07
CA CYS A 51 8.00 20.33 4.67
C CYS A 51 7.40 18.93 4.60
N THR A 52 6.69 18.53 5.66
CA THR A 52 6.25 17.13 5.81
C THR A 52 4.81 17.00 6.24
N ALA A 53 4.23 15.85 5.93
CA ALA A 53 3.03 15.36 6.59
C ALA A 53 3.03 13.83 6.63
N TYR A 54 2.43 13.25 7.65
CA TYR A 54 2.18 11.80 7.69
C TYR A 54 0.86 11.47 8.38
N ILE A 55 0.31 10.31 8.03
CA ILE A 55 -0.89 9.72 8.61
C ILE A 55 -0.57 8.26 8.97
N ILE A 56 -0.81 7.86 10.20
CA ILE A 56 -0.55 6.51 10.71
C ILE A 56 -1.83 5.95 11.34
N ASN A 57 -1.96 4.61 11.28
CA ASN A 57 -3.10 3.79 11.72
C ASN A 57 -4.31 3.84 10.77
N GLU A 58 -5.02 2.73 10.63
CA GLU A 58 -6.17 2.61 9.73
C GLU A 58 -7.27 3.64 10.01
N ASP A 59 -7.46 3.97 11.29
CA ASP A 59 -8.41 4.99 11.77
C ASP A 59 -7.90 6.44 11.64
N GLN A 60 -6.69 6.62 11.11
CA GLN A 60 -5.99 7.91 10.99
C GLN A 60 -5.82 8.64 12.33
N SER A 61 -5.76 7.92 13.45
CA SER A 61 -5.64 8.50 14.80
C SER A 61 -4.37 9.32 15.00
N ILE A 62 -3.32 9.07 14.22
CA ILE A 62 -2.06 9.80 14.29
C ILE A 62 -1.86 10.58 12.98
N GLN A 63 -1.85 11.91 13.10
CA GLN A 63 -1.60 12.84 11.99
C GLN A 63 -0.62 13.91 12.47
N LYS A 64 0.39 14.22 11.66
CA LYS A 64 1.33 15.32 11.92
C LYS A 64 1.71 15.99 10.61
N TYR A 65 2.00 17.28 10.68
CA TYR A 65 2.62 18.04 9.62
C TYR A 65 3.69 18.97 10.19
N ASP A 66 4.60 19.42 9.33
CA ASP A 66 5.64 20.39 9.65
C ASP A 66 5.84 21.31 8.44
N ASP A 67 5.80 22.63 8.67
CA ASP A 67 6.08 23.64 7.65
C ASP A 67 7.59 23.89 7.47
N ASP A 68 8.45 23.35 8.35
CA ASP A 68 9.92 23.41 8.25
C ASP A 68 10.51 24.81 8.01
N GLY A 69 9.90 25.84 8.61
CA GLY A 69 10.34 27.23 8.46
C GLY A 69 9.69 28.01 7.31
N GLU A 70 8.84 27.37 6.49
CA GLU A 70 7.91 28.09 5.62
C GLU A 70 6.92 28.92 6.45
N PRO A 71 6.27 29.95 5.85
CA PRO A 71 5.19 30.65 6.52
C PRO A 71 4.12 29.69 7.03
N GLN A 72 3.63 29.95 8.24
CA GLN A 72 2.73 29.05 8.95
C GLN A 72 1.54 28.62 8.08
N LYS A 73 1.29 27.31 8.05
CA LYS A 73 0.20 26.63 7.33
C LYS A 73 0.26 26.75 5.80
N THR A 74 1.41 27.09 5.23
CA THR A 74 1.54 27.20 3.77
C THR A 74 2.14 25.98 3.10
N ALA A 75 2.63 24.99 3.86
CA ALA A 75 3.28 23.80 3.31
C ALA A 75 2.77 22.49 3.92
N GLY A 76 2.97 22.26 5.22
CA GLY A 76 2.60 21.04 5.92
C GLY A 76 1.11 20.70 5.82
N PRO A 77 0.18 21.62 6.18
CA PRO A 77 -1.26 21.35 6.06
C PRO A 77 -1.72 21.09 4.62
N PRO A 78 -1.29 21.85 3.60
CA PRO A 78 -1.56 21.51 2.20
C PRO A 78 -1.14 20.09 1.79
N ILE A 79 0.04 19.61 2.23
CA ILE A 79 0.48 18.23 1.99
C ILE A 79 -0.45 17.25 2.70
N LEU A 80 -0.75 17.48 3.98
CA LEU A 80 -1.65 16.62 4.75
C LEU A 80 -3.05 16.53 4.12
N ASP A 81 -3.59 17.65 3.65
CA ASP A 81 -4.90 17.70 3.00
C ASP A 81 -4.95 16.89 1.71
N VAL A 82 -3.84 16.78 0.97
CA VAL A 82 -3.74 15.91 -0.21
C VAL A 82 -3.81 14.44 0.20
N LEU A 83 -3.07 14.03 1.23
CA LEU A 83 -3.10 12.65 1.74
C LEU A 83 -4.52 12.26 2.21
N LYS A 84 -5.18 13.16 2.96
CA LYS A 84 -6.54 12.94 3.48
C LYS A 84 -7.59 12.87 2.38
N ARG A 85 -7.54 13.76 1.39
CA ARG A 85 -8.47 13.76 0.25
C ARG A 85 -8.38 12.48 -0.59
N ASN A 86 -7.22 11.85 -0.62
CA ASN A 86 -7.01 10.55 -1.26
C ASN A 86 -7.32 9.34 -0.36
N GLY A 87 -7.78 9.59 0.88
CA GLY A 87 -8.15 8.53 1.83
C GLY A 87 -6.97 7.66 2.29
N LEU A 88 -5.74 8.18 2.24
CA LEU A 88 -4.54 7.42 2.56
C LEU A 88 -4.28 7.35 4.05
N THR A 89 -3.68 6.24 4.47
CA THR A 89 -3.08 6.07 5.79
C THR A 89 -1.80 5.25 5.69
N ASN A 90 -1.06 5.14 6.79
CA ASN A 90 0.25 4.52 6.87
C ASN A 90 1.19 5.09 5.79
N VAL A 91 1.23 6.42 5.72
CA VAL A 91 1.87 7.17 4.64
C VAL A 91 2.61 8.38 5.19
N VAL A 92 3.77 8.66 4.61
CA VAL A 92 4.55 9.89 4.85
C VAL A 92 4.79 10.56 3.51
N CYS A 93 4.69 11.89 3.50
CA CYS A 93 5.06 12.73 2.39
C CYS A 93 6.05 13.80 2.84
N VAL A 94 7.13 13.97 2.07
CA VAL A 94 8.13 15.01 2.24
C VAL A 94 8.20 15.80 0.95
N VAL A 95 7.99 17.11 1.02
CA VAL A 95 8.23 18.01 -0.10
C VAL A 95 9.46 18.85 0.22
N THR A 96 10.53 18.56 -0.52
CA THR A 96 11.79 19.29 -0.43
C THR A 96 11.77 20.48 -1.37
N ARG A 97 12.10 21.66 -0.87
CA ARG A 97 12.11 22.90 -1.65
C ARG A 97 13.51 23.46 -1.78
N TYR A 98 13.90 23.80 -3.00
CA TYR A 98 15.06 24.65 -3.30
C TYR A 98 14.58 26.02 -3.78
N PHE A 99 14.94 27.09 -3.06
CA PHE A 99 14.49 28.43 -3.39
C PHE A 99 15.11 28.98 -4.68
N GLY A 100 14.27 29.40 -5.61
CA GLY A 100 14.68 29.91 -6.93
C GLY A 100 14.93 31.41 -7.03
N GLY A 101 15.01 32.14 -5.92
CA GLY A 101 15.22 33.59 -5.91
C GLY A 101 13.97 34.44 -6.18
N THR A 102 12.80 33.83 -6.43
CA THR A 102 11.53 34.55 -6.61
C THR A 102 10.48 34.07 -5.61
N LEU A 103 9.89 35.01 -4.86
CA LEU A 103 8.86 34.69 -3.86
C LEU A 103 7.55 34.26 -4.53
N LEU A 104 6.92 33.21 -3.98
CA LEU A 104 5.62 32.70 -4.46
C LEU A 104 4.42 33.40 -3.78
N GLY A 105 4.62 33.95 -2.58
CA GLY A 105 3.54 34.39 -1.69
C GLY A 105 2.76 33.20 -1.09
N ALA A 106 1.99 33.44 -0.02
CA ALA A 106 1.33 32.37 0.74
C ALA A 106 0.43 31.47 -0.14
N GLY A 107 -0.41 32.06 -0.99
CA GLY A 107 -1.27 31.29 -1.90
C GLY A 107 -0.51 30.53 -2.99
N GLY A 108 0.68 31.01 -3.37
CA GLY A 108 1.55 30.30 -4.30
C GLY A 108 2.21 29.09 -3.66
N LEU A 109 2.69 29.21 -2.42
CA LEU A 109 3.25 28.11 -1.64
C LEU A 109 2.23 27.00 -1.42
N ILE A 110 1.02 27.34 -0.95
CA ILE A 110 -0.05 26.38 -0.72
C ILE A 110 -0.31 25.52 -1.96
N ARG A 111 -0.38 26.17 -3.15
CA ARG A 111 -0.55 25.46 -4.41
C ARG A 111 0.66 24.61 -4.76
N ALA A 112 1.88 25.14 -4.67
CA ALA A 112 3.09 24.41 -5.02
C ALA A 112 3.28 23.14 -4.17
N TYR A 113 3.09 23.24 -2.85
CA TYR A 113 3.17 22.09 -1.94
C TYR A 113 2.06 21.06 -2.18
N SER A 114 0.83 21.51 -2.39
CA SER A 114 -0.28 20.61 -2.76
C SER A 114 -0.01 19.88 -4.08
N SER A 115 0.48 20.60 -5.09
CA SER A 115 0.78 20.05 -6.41
C SER A 115 1.94 19.06 -6.36
N ALA A 116 3.01 19.35 -5.62
CA ALA A 116 4.13 18.44 -5.46
C ALA A 116 3.72 17.15 -4.73
N ALA A 117 2.92 17.25 -3.67
CA ALA A 117 2.40 16.08 -2.96
C ALA A 117 1.45 15.26 -3.85
N SER A 118 0.58 15.91 -4.62
CA SER A 118 -0.36 15.22 -5.52
C SER A 118 0.38 14.51 -6.66
N ALA A 119 1.34 15.19 -7.29
CA ALA A 119 2.14 14.60 -8.36
C ALA A 119 3.02 13.45 -7.86
N ALA A 120 3.52 13.51 -6.61
CA ALA A 120 4.23 12.39 -6.01
C ALA A 120 3.31 11.18 -5.76
N LEU A 121 2.03 11.40 -5.44
CA LEU A 121 1.04 10.32 -5.38
C LEU A 121 0.72 9.75 -6.75
N ASP A 122 0.62 10.58 -7.78
CA ASP A 122 0.40 10.13 -9.16
C ASP A 122 1.59 9.29 -9.67
N ASP A 123 2.81 9.63 -9.24
CA ASP A 123 4.01 8.81 -9.51
C ASP A 123 4.08 7.56 -8.62
N ALA A 124 3.39 7.49 -7.50
CA ALA A 124 3.40 6.32 -6.62
C ALA A 124 2.52 5.17 -7.17
N VAL A 125 2.65 3.98 -6.60
CA VAL A 125 1.61 2.94 -6.74
C VAL A 125 0.79 2.94 -5.47
N VAL A 126 -0.45 3.43 -5.54
CA VAL A 126 -1.41 3.40 -4.42
C VAL A 126 -2.25 2.13 -4.51
N VAL A 127 -2.43 1.45 -3.38
CA VAL A 127 -3.18 0.19 -3.29
C VAL A 127 -4.22 0.25 -2.18
N GLU A 128 -5.22 -0.62 -2.29
CA GLU A 128 -6.07 -0.98 -1.16
C GLU A 128 -5.48 -2.21 -0.46
N MET A 129 -5.32 -2.12 0.85
CA MET A 129 -4.94 -3.26 1.68
C MET A 129 -6.20 -3.98 2.14
N HIS A 130 -6.30 -5.26 1.79
CA HIS A 130 -7.43 -6.13 2.14
C HIS A 130 -6.96 -7.22 3.10
N LYS A 131 -7.85 -7.61 4.03
CA LYS A 131 -7.61 -8.76 4.89
C LYS A 131 -7.60 -10.03 4.04
N ALA A 132 -6.62 -10.87 4.30
CA ALA A 132 -6.43 -12.14 3.63
C ALA A 132 -6.01 -13.19 4.64
N LEU A 133 -6.06 -14.45 4.23
CA LEU A 133 -5.60 -15.61 4.96
C LEU A 133 -4.57 -16.33 4.12
N ASP A 134 -3.41 -16.61 4.69
CA ASP A 134 -2.49 -17.59 4.12
C ASP A 134 -2.89 -18.96 4.63
N ILE A 135 -3.18 -19.88 3.70
CA ILE A 135 -3.74 -21.19 4.00
C ILE A 135 -2.79 -22.25 3.49
N THR A 136 -2.41 -23.17 4.36
CA THR A 136 -1.70 -24.40 3.99
C THR A 136 -2.63 -25.58 4.12
N PHE A 137 -2.76 -26.36 3.04
CA PHE A 137 -3.63 -27.51 2.97
C PHE A 137 -3.00 -28.66 2.18
N THR A 138 -3.35 -29.88 2.57
CA THR A 138 -2.76 -31.12 2.06
C THR A 138 -3.85 -32.05 1.51
N TYR A 139 -3.62 -32.62 0.32
CA TYR A 139 -4.58 -33.47 -0.39
C TYR A 139 -3.85 -34.56 -1.22
N ASP A 140 -4.60 -35.56 -1.68
CA ASP A 140 -4.05 -36.67 -2.46
C ASP A 140 -3.79 -36.29 -3.93
N TYR A 141 -2.76 -36.89 -4.54
CA TYR A 141 -2.35 -36.60 -5.91
C TYR A 141 -3.46 -36.75 -6.96
N THR A 142 -4.49 -37.56 -6.69
CA THR A 142 -5.65 -37.74 -7.56
C THR A 142 -6.38 -36.42 -7.83
N GLU A 143 -6.38 -35.50 -6.87
CA GLU A 143 -7.12 -34.23 -6.94
C GLU A 143 -6.27 -33.05 -7.43
N HIS A 144 -4.96 -33.27 -7.64
CA HIS A 144 -4.00 -32.20 -7.94
C HIS A 144 -4.38 -31.37 -9.17
N GLY A 145 -4.70 -32.02 -10.28
CA GLY A 145 -5.08 -31.31 -11.50
C GLY A 145 -6.36 -30.49 -11.36
N SER A 146 -7.33 -30.98 -10.58
CA SER A 146 -8.59 -30.26 -10.33
C SER A 146 -8.36 -29.02 -9.46
N ILE A 147 -7.61 -29.17 -8.37
CA ILE A 147 -7.30 -28.08 -7.44
C ILE A 147 -6.43 -27.01 -8.12
N GLU A 148 -5.35 -27.40 -8.81
CA GLU A 148 -4.47 -26.47 -9.50
C GLU A 148 -5.23 -25.66 -10.55
N ASN A 149 -6.06 -26.33 -11.37
CA ASN A 149 -6.88 -25.66 -12.38
C ASN A 149 -7.88 -24.68 -11.75
N TYR A 150 -8.56 -25.07 -10.67
CA TYR A 150 -9.47 -24.17 -9.96
C TYR A 150 -8.74 -22.95 -9.40
N MET A 151 -7.57 -23.16 -8.80
CA MET A 151 -6.73 -22.08 -8.28
C MET A 151 -6.35 -21.09 -9.37
N MET A 152 -5.85 -21.60 -10.50
CA MET A 152 -5.49 -20.77 -11.65
C MET A 152 -6.68 -19.99 -12.22
N GLN A 153 -7.81 -20.65 -12.42
CA GLN A 153 -9.01 -20.02 -13.01
C GLN A 153 -9.63 -18.95 -12.13
N ASN A 154 -9.53 -19.10 -10.81
CA ASN A 154 -10.11 -18.18 -9.84
C ASN A 154 -9.08 -17.24 -9.21
N GLY A 155 -7.86 -17.17 -9.75
CA GLY A 155 -6.85 -16.21 -9.31
C GLY A 155 -6.32 -16.44 -7.90
N TYR A 156 -6.21 -17.70 -7.46
CA TYR A 156 -5.55 -18.05 -6.21
C TYR A 156 -4.03 -18.21 -6.44
N PRO A 157 -3.19 -17.31 -5.90
CA PRO A 157 -1.73 -17.42 -6.04
C PRO A 157 -1.19 -18.62 -5.26
N ILE A 158 -0.46 -19.49 -5.93
CA ILE A 158 0.33 -20.54 -5.28
C ILE A 158 1.58 -19.89 -4.69
N ILE A 159 1.70 -19.91 -3.37
CA ILE A 159 2.83 -19.38 -2.60
C ILE A 159 3.95 -20.43 -2.53
N ASP A 160 3.58 -21.65 -2.19
CA ASP A 160 4.50 -22.77 -2.07
C ASP A 160 3.78 -24.08 -2.39
N THR A 161 4.54 -25.09 -2.80
CA THR A 161 4.04 -26.44 -3.03
C THR A 161 5.09 -27.46 -2.64
N VAL A 162 4.70 -28.39 -1.77
CA VAL A 162 5.55 -29.47 -1.29
C VAL A 162 4.96 -30.81 -1.75
N TYR A 163 5.80 -31.61 -2.41
CA TYR A 163 5.44 -32.92 -2.93
C TYR A 163 6.09 -34.02 -2.09
N THR A 164 5.27 -34.78 -1.36
CA THR A 164 5.69 -35.97 -0.60
C THR A 164 4.85 -37.17 -1.04
N ASP A 165 4.37 -37.98 -0.10
CA ASP A 165 3.30 -38.96 -0.25
C ASP A 165 1.93 -38.32 -0.58
N ARG A 166 1.74 -37.04 -0.20
CA ARG A 166 0.60 -36.19 -0.58
C ARG A 166 1.11 -34.87 -1.16
N VAL A 167 0.22 -34.05 -1.69
CA VAL A 167 0.54 -32.69 -2.14
C VAL A 167 0.10 -31.70 -1.08
N GLN A 168 1.01 -30.85 -0.62
CA GLN A 168 0.72 -29.73 0.25
C GLN A 168 0.89 -28.44 -0.54
N VAL A 169 -0.10 -27.55 -0.45
CA VAL A 169 -0.09 -26.24 -1.13
C VAL A 169 -0.30 -25.15 -0.10
N THR A 170 0.47 -24.07 -0.24
CA THR A 170 0.21 -22.80 0.44
C THR A 170 -0.31 -21.78 -0.56
N THR A 171 -1.38 -21.08 -0.22
CA THR A 171 -2.01 -20.04 -1.03
C THR A 171 -2.44 -18.87 -0.16
N THR A 172 -2.68 -17.70 -0.77
CA THR A 172 -3.40 -16.61 -0.11
C THR A 172 -4.82 -16.46 -0.64
N VAL A 173 -5.77 -16.19 0.26
CA VAL A 173 -7.20 -16.04 -0.04
C VAL A 173 -7.71 -14.81 0.68
N TYR A 174 -8.50 -13.95 0.03
CA TYR A 174 -9.24 -12.90 0.70
C TYR A 174 -10.05 -13.51 1.84
N GLU A 175 -10.00 -12.89 3.02
CA GLU A 175 -10.66 -13.43 4.21
C GLU A 175 -12.15 -13.69 3.95
N SER A 176 -12.80 -12.83 3.17
CA SER A 176 -14.21 -12.99 2.81
C SER A 176 -14.50 -14.16 1.86
N GLY A 177 -13.52 -14.61 1.07
CA GLY A 177 -13.64 -15.74 0.16
C GLY A 177 -13.24 -17.09 0.74
N TYR A 178 -12.80 -17.12 2.00
CA TYR A 178 -12.27 -18.30 2.64
C TYR A 178 -13.28 -19.45 2.70
N GLU A 179 -14.52 -19.19 3.14
CA GLU A 179 -15.52 -20.25 3.30
C GLU A 179 -15.90 -20.89 1.96
N ALA A 180 -15.98 -20.10 0.88
CA ALA A 180 -16.23 -20.62 -0.46
C ALA A 180 -15.05 -21.46 -0.98
N PHE A 181 -13.81 -21.00 -0.75
CA PHE A 181 -12.61 -21.74 -1.11
C PHE A 181 -12.52 -23.07 -0.35
N LYS A 182 -12.76 -23.04 0.96
CA LYS A 182 -12.79 -24.23 1.82
C LYS A 182 -13.87 -25.22 1.40
N ALA A 183 -15.07 -24.74 1.09
CA ALA A 183 -16.16 -25.59 0.60
C ALA A 183 -15.78 -26.31 -0.70
N TYR A 184 -15.12 -25.61 -1.64
CA TYR A 184 -14.61 -26.22 -2.87
C TYR A 184 -13.58 -27.32 -2.58
N LEU A 185 -12.61 -27.06 -1.69
CA LEU A 185 -11.60 -28.06 -1.31
C LEU A 185 -12.22 -29.31 -0.68
N LEU A 186 -13.22 -29.14 0.19
CA LEU A 186 -13.92 -30.27 0.79
C LEU A 186 -14.69 -31.09 -0.25
N ASP A 187 -15.37 -30.43 -1.20
CA ASP A 187 -16.14 -31.10 -2.24
C ASP A 187 -15.24 -31.92 -3.18
N VAL A 188 -14.20 -31.30 -3.75
CA VAL A 188 -13.31 -31.96 -4.72
C VAL A 188 -12.54 -33.12 -4.10
N THR A 189 -12.23 -33.05 -2.81
CA THR A 189 -11.50 -34.12 -2.11
C THR A 189 -12.39 -35.13 -1.39
N SER A 190 -13.73 -35.03 -1.55
CA SER A 190 -14.69 -35.83 -0.78
C SER A 190 -14.44 -35.76 0.74
N GLY A 191 -13.97 -34.61 1.22
CA GLY A 191 -13.66 -34.32 2.63
C GLY A 191 -12.30 -34.81 3.12
N THR A 192 -11.44 -35.35 2.26
CA THR A 192 -10.12 -35.91 2.67
C THR A 192 -8.99 -34.89 2.74
N VAL A 193 -9.23 -33.64 2.32
CA VAL A 193 -8.28 -32.52 2.49
C VAL A 193 -8.04 -32.23 3.96
N THR A 194 -6.79 -31.97 4.32
CA THR A 194 -6.40 -31.46 5.64
C THR A 194 -6.00 -30.00 5.51
N ILE A 195 -6.69 -29.09 6.20
CA ILE A 195 -6.28 -27.69 6.32
C ILE A 195 -5.45 -27.56 7.60
N GLU A 196 -4.16 -27.30 7.45
CA GLU A 196 -3.18 -27.40 8.54
C GLU A 196 -2.94 -26.05 9.21
N LYS A 197 -2.94 -24.97 8.42
CA LYS A 197 -2.62 -23.63 8.88
C LYS A 197 -3.50 -22.60 8.20
N VAL A 198 -3.95 -21.62 8.98
CA VAL A 198 -4.70 -20.45 8.52
C VAL A 198 -4.18 -19.25 9.29
N ASP A 199 -3.37 -18.43 8.63
CA ASP A 199 -2.79 -17.23 9.24
C ASP A 199 -3.43 -15.95 8.69
N GLY A 200 -3.86 -15.07 9.58
CA GLY A 200 -4.34 -13.73 9.20
C GLY A 200 -3.21 -12.87 8.63
N THR A 201 -3.47 -12.24 7.50
CA THR A 201 -2.54 -11.35 6.81
C THR A 201 -3.26 -10.23 6.07
N GLU A 202 -2.51 -9.39 5.37
CA GLU A 202 -3.04 -8.39 4.45
C GLU A 202 -2.39 -8.51 3.08
N ARG A 203 -3.16 -8.22 2.02
CA ARG A 203 -2.66 -8.21 0.65
C ARG A 203 -3.03 -6.91 -0.03
N ALA A 204 -2.05 -6.39 -0.78
CA ALA A 204 -2.24 -5.22 -1.62
C ALA A 204 -3.15 -5.57 -2.79
N VAL A 205 -4.05 -4.66 -3.13
CA VAL A 205 -5.00 -4.77 -4.23
C VAL A 205 -4.88 -3.53 -5.09
N LEU A 206 -4.61 -3.73 -6.38
CA LEU A 206 -4.51 -2.68 -7.37
C LEU A 206 -5.53 -2.96 -8.48
N ASP A 207 -6.40 -1.98 -8.76
CA ASP A 207 -7.47 -2.10 -9.76
C ASP A 207 -8.33 -3.37 -9.59
N GLY A 208 -8.63 -3.73 -8.33
CA GLY A 208 -9.41 -4.92 -7.98
C GLY A 208 -8.66 -6.24 -8.10
N LYS A 209 -7.35 -6.23 -8.38
CA LYS A 209 -6.51 -7.43 -8.48
C LYS A 209 -5.58 -7.55 -7.30
N LEU A 210 -5.55 -8.73 -6.68
CA LEU A 210 -4.61 -9.06 -5.61
C LEU A 210 -3.18 -9.02 -6.15
N LEU A 211 -2.28 -8.35 -5.44
CA LEU A 211 -0.86 -8.32 -5.74
C LEU A 211 -0.11 -9.30 -4.84
N TYR A 212 0.68 -10.17 -5.46
CA TYR A 212 1.61 -11.06 -4.77
C TYR A 212 2.87 -11.25 -5.61
N GLU A 213 4.04 -11.03 -5.01
CA GLU A 213 5.36 -11.11 -5.66
C GLU A 213 5.42 -10.42 -7.05
N GLY A 214 4.84 -9.23 -7.16
CA GLY A 214 4.84 -8.44 -8.40
C GLY A 214 3.88 -8.94 -9.50
N LYS A 215 3.08 -9.97 -9.23
CA LYS A 215 2.03 -10.48 -10.13
C LYS A 215 0.65 -10.05 -9.63
N SER A 216 -0.28 -9.89 -10.57
CA SER A 216 -1.68 -9.55 -10.30
C SER A 216 -2.59 -10.77 -10.47
N TYR A 217 -3.50 -10.99 -9.53
CA TYR A 217 -4.40 -12.14 -9.50
C TYR A 217 -5.86 -11.68 -9.43
N ASN A 218 -6.71 -12.23 -10.30
CA ASN A 218 -8.14 -11.93 -10.35
C ASN A 218 -8.92 -12.82 -9.37
N GLN A 219 -8.63 -12.69 -8.07
CA GLN A 219 -9.35 -13.43 -7.05
C GLN A 219 -10.71 -12.80 -6.80
N LYS A 220 -11.77 -13.61 -6.75
CA LYS A 220 -13.10 -13.10 -6.40
C LYS A 220 -13.11 -12.61 -4.95
N GLN A 221 -13.44 -11.34 -4.77
CA GLN A 221 -13.87 -10.83 -3.48
C GLN A 221 -15.32 -11.23 -3.27
N TYR A 222 -15.58 -12.01 -2.22
CA TYR A 222 -16.93 -12.25 -1.77
C TYR A 222 -17.32 -11.04 -0.94
N LYS A 223 -18.23 -10.22 -1.43
CA LYS A 223 -18.88 -9.22 -0.57
C LYS A 223 -19.73 -10.05 0.38
N GLY A 224 -19.39 -10.06 1.66
CA GLY A 224 -20.30 -10.58 2.67
C GLY A 224 -21.65 -9.91 2.45
N GLU A 225 -22.72 -10.70 2.39
CA GLU A 225 -24.05 -10.14 2.51
C GLU A 225 -24.06 -9.33 3.81
N GLU A 226 -24.29 -8.02 3.70
CA GLU A 226 -24.63 -7.16 4.85
C GLU A 226 -25.96 -7.62 5.47
#